data_AF-A0A222E4D0-F1
#
_entry.id   AF-A0A222E4D0-F1
#
_cell.length_a   1.000
_cell.length_b   1.000
_cell.length_c   1.000
_cell.angle_alpha   90.00
_cell.angle_beta   90.00
_cell.angle_gamma   90.00
#
_symmetry.space_group_name_H-M   'P 1'
#
loop_
_entity.id
_entity.type
_entity.pdbx_description
1 polymer ?
#
loop_
_entity_poly.entity_id
_entity_poly.type
_entity_poly.pdbx_seq_one_letter_code
_entity_poly.pdbx_strand_id
1 'polypeptide(L)'
;MVDIGTLSLVVLLLMFVLLAIGMPLGFASAFLAVVTLYLKFGDDILFRSFGQGPFNVLGQAVYRQMVNYVLISVPLFIFMAALLERSGIARDMYSSLNVWLSRTRGGIAIVTSIMAVIMAAMSGIIGGEVVLLGLIALPQMLRLGYNQNLAIGTICASGSLGTMIPPSIVLIFYGLVTETSIKALFTASFLPGFMLATFFIVYIIIRTQLDPDQAPLPPQEPGAPEGNEKRLMFLGFVSRFGMWITGVLTLRALFFTVTGNNVITEGVDPIFLGMVADIPWLIGTFVLFGVIMYFIVGMERTAKGWEMGYGLIAPIVVIGVVLGSIYGGITGITEAAGMGVVAVFTIGMIRREMTFEIVWDALLRTLKSTGTIIWVTIGAAALAAAYTLAGGPTYVANLIVGADMPTMGIILVMMVVFLIMGMFMDWVGIVLLIMPVFLPIVVRLPAEEIGWLGSVDARYVPIWFGVVFCMNMQVSFLSPPFGPAAFYLKSVAPAHISLTDIFRGFLPFIALQLLALTVLLAWPPIVTIFL
;
A
#
# COMPACT_ATOMS: atom_id res chain seq x y z
N MET A 1 -24.07 -9.19 -34.73
CA MET A 1 -23.54 -9.47 -33.38
C MET A 1 -22.09 -9.92 -33.54
N VAL A 2 -21.15 -9.22 -32.92
CA VAL A 2 -19.72 -9.54 -33.00
C VAL A 2 -19.41 -10.75 -32.11
N ASP A 3 -18.52 -11.65 -32.58
CA ASP A 3 -18.02 -12.74 -31.75
C ASP A 3 -17.21 -12.19 -30.57
N ILE A 4 -17.12 -12.95 -29.49
CA ILE A 4 -16.50 -12.46 -28.26
C ILE A 4 -14.98 -12.23 -28.42
N GLY A 5 -14.29 -12.96 -29.31
CA GLY A 5 -12.86 -12.78 -29.54
C GLY A 5 -12.53 -11.49 -30.25
N THR A 6 -13.24 -11.19 -31.34
CA THR A 6 -13.15 -9.90 -32.01
C THR A 6 -13.56 -8.76 -31.07
N LEU A 7 -14.60 -8.96 -30.25
CA LEU A 7 -15.03 -7.98 -29.25
C LEU A 7 -13.91 -7.68 -28.24
N SER A 8 -13.23 -8.69 -27.71
CA SER A 8 -12.10 -8.52 -26.78
C SER A 8 -10.95 -7.73 -27.41
N LEU A 9 -10.59 -8.02 -28.66
CA LEU A 9 -9.55 -7.29 -29.39
C LEU A 9 -9.95 -5.83 -29.64
N VAL A 10 -11.21 -5.60 -30.03
CA VAL A 10 -11.73 -4.24 -30.25
C VAL A 10 -11.71 -3.44 -28.95
N VAL A 11 -12.18 -4.02 -27.84
CA VAL A 11 -12.15 -3.36 -26.53
C VAL A 11 -10.72 -3.03 -26.10
N LEU A 12 -9.79 -3.98 -26.25
CA LEU A 12 -8.38 -3.80 -25.91
C LEU A 12 -7.74 -2.68 -26.75
N LEU A 13 -7.86 -2.76 -28.08
CA LEU A 13 -7.24 -1.80 -28.99
C LEU A 13 -7.85 -0.40 -28.83
N LEU A 14 -9.17 -0.29 -28.72
CA LEU A 14 -9.81 0.99 -28.48
C LEU A 14 -9.46 1.54 -27.11
N MET A 15 -9.33 0.73 -26.06
CA MET A 15 -8.84 1.19 -24.75
C MET A 15 -7.47 1.84 -24.89
N PHE A 16 -6.53 1.19 -25.58
CA PHE A 16 -5.20 1.75 -25.83
C PHE A 16 -5.26 3.06 -26.62
N VAL A 17 -6.08 3.13 -27.66
CA VAL A 17 -6.24 4.35 -28.47
C VAL A 17 -6.82 5.50 -27.63
N LEU A 18 -7.87 5.24 -26.84
CA LEU A 18 -8.49 6.26 -26.00
C LEU A 18 -7.52 6.78 -24.93
N LEU A 19 -6.76 5.88 -24.30
CA LEU A 19 -5.73 6.25 -23.34
C LEU A 19 -4.57 7.01 -24.00
N ALA A 20 -4.16 6.63 -25.21
CA ALA A 20 -3.10 7.32 -25.96
C ALA A 20 -3.49 8.76 -26.34
N ILE A 21 -4.78 9.02 -26.57
CA ILE A 21 -5.33 10.37 -26.82
C ILE A 21 -5.50 11.16 -25.50
N GLY A 22 -5.23 10.53 -24.35
CA GLY A 22 -5.30 11.17 -23.03
C GLY A 22 -6.70 11.16 -22.41
N MET A 23 -7.61 10.32 -22.89
CA MET A 23 -8.93 10.17 -22.29
C MET A 23 -8.79 9.60 -20.87
N PRO A 24 -9.40 10.21 -19.83
CA PRO A 24 -9.36 9.65 -18.49
C PRO A 24 -10.02 8.27 -18.47
N LEU A 25 -9.39 7.32 -17.76
CA LEU A 25 -9.73 5.90 -17.78
C LEU A 25 -11.20 5.61 -17.45
N GLY A 26 -11.79 6.35 -16.50
CA GLY A 26 -13.20 6.20 -16.14
C GLY A 26 -14.13 6.47 -17.33
N PHE A 27 -13.88 7.55 -18.07
CA PHE A 27 -14.67 7.87 -19.26
C PHE A 27 -14.40 6.87 -20.38
N ALA A 28 -13.14 6.50 -20.62
CA ALA A 28 -12.77 5.52 -21.65
C ALA A 28 -13.48 4.18 -21.39
N SER A 29 -13.47 3.71 -20.14
CA SER A 29 -14.14 2.48 -19.74
C SER A 29 -15.67 2.56 -19.88
N ALA A 30 -16.28 3.67 -19.43
CA ALA A 30 -17.72 3.88 -19.57
C ALA A 30 -18.16 3.90 -21.05
N PHE A 31 -17.40 4.58 -21.91
CA PHE A 31 -17.63 4.60 -23.34
C PHE A 31 -17.51 3.20 -23.95
N LEU A 32 -16.45 2.47 -23.61
CA LEU A 32 -16.24 1.11 -24.08
C LEU A 32 -17.31 0.15 -23.57
N ALA A 33 -17.89 0.37 -22.39
CA ALA A 33 -19.01 -0.42 -21.89
C ALA A 33 -20.21 -0.34 -22.84
N VAL A 34 -20.55 0.89 -23.27
CA VAL A 34 -21.62 1.14 -24.23
C VAL A 34 -21.30 0.52 -25.59
N VAL A 35 -20.08 0.72 -26.10
CA VAL A 35 -19.62 0.12 -27.36
C VAL A 35 -19.68 -1.40 -27.31
N THR A 36 -19.26 -2.01 -26.20
CA THR A 36 -19.27 -3.47 -26.00
C THR A 36 -20.68 -4.03 -26.09
N LEU A 37 -21.63 -3.41 -25.39
CA LEU A 37 -23.04 -3.81 -25.43
C LEU A 37 -23.63 -3.62 -26.84
N TYR A 38 -23.34 -2.48 -27.48
CA TYR A 38 -23.81 -2.19 -28.82
C TYR A 38 -23.31 -3.21 -29.86
N LEU A 39 -22.01 -3.50 -29.89
CA LEU A 39 -21.43 -4.45 -30.84
C LEU A 39 -21.90 -5.89 -30.60
N LYS A 40 -22.14 -6.26 -29.34
CA LYS A 40 -22.57 -7.62 -28.97
C LYS A 40 -24.04 -7.85 -29.27
N PHE A 41 -24.93 -6.96 -28.84
CA PHE A 41 -26.38 -7.19 -28.84
C PHE A 41 -27.12 -6.45 -29.97
N GLY A 42 -26.50 -5.48 -30.64
CA GLY A 42 -27.14 -4.68 -31.69
C GLY A 42 -28.16 -3.67 -31.16
N ASP A 43 -28.58 -2.74 -32.00
CA ASP A 43 -29.52 -1.66 -31.69
C ASP A 43 -30.94 -2.16 -31.36
N ASP A 44 -31.42 -3.18 -32.08
CA ASP A 44 -32.77 -3.75 -31.92
C ASP A 44 -33.05 -4.32 -30.53
N ILE A 45 -32.03 -4.86 -29.84
CA ILE A 45 -32.17 -5.43 -28.49
C ILE A 45 -31.79 -4.40 -27.42
N LEU A 46 -30.84 -3.51 -27.72
CA LEU A 46 -30.38 -2.46 -26.80
C LEU A 46 -31.49 -1.48 -26.44
N PHE A 47 -32.22 -0.99 -27.44
CA PHE A 47 -33.13 0.15 -27.28
C PHE A 47 -34.61 -0.26 -27.27
N ARG A 48 -34.93 -1.55 -27.40
CA ARG A 48 -36.32 -2.05 -27.52
C ARG A 48 -37.22 -1.67 -26.35
N SER A 49 -36.68 -1.68 -25.14
CA SER A 49 -37.41 -1.39 -23.90
C SER A 49 -36.52 -0.63 -22.94
N PHE A 50 -36.84 0.65 -22.72
CA PHE A 50 -36.10 1.52 -21.80
C PHE A 50 -36.08 0.90 -20.39
N GLY A 51 -34.88 0.69 -19.85
CA GLY A 51 -34.69 0.13 -18.52
C GLY A 51 -34.82 -1.39 -18.38
N GLN A 52 -35.15 -2.15 -19.43
CA GLN A 52 -35.24 -3.63 -19.36
C GLN A 52 -34.27 -4.36 -20.32
N GLY A 53 -33.50 -3.64 -21.12
CA GLY A 53 -32.49 -4.19 -22.03
C GLY A 53 -31.10 -4.38 -21.39
N PRO A 54 -30.11 -4.85 -22.17
CA PRO A 54 -28.72 -5.03 -21.72
C PRO A 54 -28.10 -3.79 -21.06
N PHE A 55 -28.57 -2.58 -21.40
CA PHE A 55 -28.13 -1.34 -20.75
C PHE A 55 -28.45 -1.25 -19.25
N ASN A 56 -29.46 -1.98 -18.78
CA ASN A 56 -29.80 -2.01 -17.35
C ASN A 56 -28.60 -2.51 -16.52
N VAL A 57 -27.78 -3.42 -17.07
CA VAL A 57 -26.59 -3.95 -16.41
C VAL A 57 -25.59 -2.84 -16.05
N LEU A 58 -25.50 -1.79 -16.86
CA LEU A 58 -24.62 -0.65 -16.58
C LEU A 58 -25.14 0.13 -15.37
N GLY A 59 -26.44 0.42 -15.34
CA GLY A 59 -27.08 1.10 -14.22
C GLY A 59 -26.96 0.32 -12.92
N GLN A 60 -27.18 -1.00 -12.95
CA GLN A 60 -27.00 -1.88 -11.79
C GLN A 60 -25.55 -1.94 -11.32
N ALA A 61 -24.59 -2.03 -12.24
CA ALA A 61 -23.17 -2.07 -11.89
C ALA A 61 -22.72 -0.78 -11.20
N VAL A 62 -23.16 0.38 -11.73
CA VAL A 62 -22.89 1.69 -11.13
C VAL A 62 -23.57 1.81 -9.77
N TYR A 63 -24.86 1.44 -9.67
CA TYR A 63 -25.60 1.50 -8.41
C TYR A 63 -24.95 0.63 -7.32
N ARG A 64 -24.61 -0.63 -7.65
CA ARG A 64 -23.94 -1.56 -6.72
C ARG A 64 -22.64 -0.98 -6.17
N GLN A 65 -21.90 -0.25 -7.00
CA GLN A 65 -20.67 0.38 -6.57
C GLN A 65 -20.94 1.59 -5.66
N MET A 66 -21.93 2.42 -5.98
CA MET A 66 -22.24 3.64 -5.22
C MET A 66 -22.78 3.35 -3.80
N VAL A 67 -23.44 2.21 -3.61
CA VAL A 67 -23.96 1.80 -2.28
C VAL A 67 -22.99 0.94 -1.47
N ASN A 68 -21.76 0.73 -1.96
CA ASN A 68 -20.80 -0.14 -1.28
C ASN A 68 -20.21 0.52 -0.02
N TYR A 69 -20.49 -0.06 1.14
CA TYR A 69 -20.08 0.46 2.44
C TYR A 69 -18.56 0.60 2.60
N VAL A 70 -17.77 -0.30 2.02
CA VAL A 70 -16.31 -0.28 2.20
C VAL A 70 -15.66 0.84 1.37
N LEU A 71 -16.33 1.36 0.34
CA LEU A 71 -15.83 2.57 -0.34
C LEU A 71 -15.73 3.78 0.59
N ILE A 72 -16.44 3.80 1.72
CA ILE A 72 -16.34 4.86 2.72
C ILE A 72 -14.94 4.88 3.36
N SER A 73 -14.27 3.73 3.48
CA SER A 73 -12.92 3.67 4.07
C SER A 73 -11.88 4.41 3.22
N VAL A 74 -12.07 4.48 1.90
CA VAL A 74 -11.12 5.08 0.96
C VAL A 74 -10.95 6.60 1.20
N PRO A 75 -12.01 7.43 1.15
CA PRO A 75 -11.89 8.85 1.51
C PRO A 75 -11.38 9.06 2.93
N LEU A 76 -11.73 8.20 3.90
CA LEU A 76 -11.24 8.35 5.28
C LEU A 76 -9.74 8.11 5.38
N PHE A 77 -9.20 7.07 4.74
CA PHE A 77 -7.76 6.83 4.68
C PHE A 77 -7.03 7.95 3.91
N ILE A 78 -7.57 8.39 2.78
CA ILE A 78 -7.03 9.53 2.02
C ILE A 78 -7.03 10.82 2.86
N PHE A 79 -8.08 11.05 3.64
CA PHE A 79 -8.19 12.23 4.49
C PHE A 79 -7.22 12.19 5.67
N MET A 80 -7.11 11.03 6.33
CA MET A 80 -6.10 10.78 7.37
C MET A 80 -4.70 11.05 6.84
N ALA A 81 -4.39 10.53 5.65
CA ALA A 81 -3.14 10.76 4.94
C ALA A 81 -2.90 12.25 4.68
N ALA A 82 -3.87 12.92 4.06
CA ALA A 82 -3.76 14.32 3.69
C ALA A 82 -3.57 15.24 4.91
N LEU A 83 -4.21 14.93 6.04
CA LEU A 83 -3.98 15.63 7.30
C LEU A 83 -2.54 15.47 7.78
N LEU A 84 -2.02 14.23 7.75
CA LEU A 84 -0.66 13.94 8.20
C LEU A 84 0.39 14.57 7.28
N GLU A 85 0.23 14.49 5.97
CA GLU A 85 1.13 15.08 4.98
C GLU A 85 1.18 16.62 5.06
N ARG A 86 0.07 17.25 5.48
CA ARG A 86 -0.01 18.71 5.64
C ARG A 86 0.42 19.19 7.03
N SER A 87 0.48 18.30 8.01
CA SER A 87 1.02 18.59 9.34
C SER A 87 2.55 18.62 9.35
N GLY A 88 3.14 19.08 10.46
CA GLY A 88 4.58 19.01 10.68
C GLY A 88 5.11 17.58 10.90
N ILE A 89 4.21 16.61 11.09
CA ILE A 89 4.53 15.23 11.49
C ILE A 89 5.51 14.55 10.51
N ALA A 90 5.28 14.67 9.20
CA ALA A 90 6.15 14.02 8.21
C ALA A 90 7.61 14.55 8.26
N ARG A 91 7.77 15.86 8.46
CA ARG A 91 9.09 16.49 8.59
C ARG A 91 9.78 16.10 9.89
N ASP A 92 9.04 16.04 10.98
CA ASP A 92 9.56 15.63 12.29
C ASP A 92 9.93 14.15 12.31
N MET A 93 9.13 13.31 11.68
CA MET A 93 9.46 11.90 11.51
C MET A 93 10.75 11.74 10.71
N TYR A 94 10.90 12.49 9.61
CA TYR A 94 12.13 12.48 8.82
C TYR A 94 13.33 12.99 9.62
N SER A 95 13.19 14.08 10.38
CA SER A 95 14.29 14.61 11.21
C SER A 95 14.71 13.63 12.31
N SER A 96 13.75 13.00 12.99
CA SER A 96 14.02 11.94 13.97
C SER A 96 14.74 10.75 13.36
N LEU A 97 14.27 10.21 12.24
CA LEU A 97 14.94 9.10 11.54
C LEU A 97 16.34 9.48 11.07
N ASN A 98 16.49 10.68 10.52
CA ASN A 98 17.78 11.20 10.05
C ASN A 98 18.78 11.36 11.20
N VAL A 99 18.34 11.79 12.38
CA VAL A 99 19.19 11.85 13.57
C VAL A 99 19.67 10.45 13.95
N TRP A 100 18.82 9.43 13.93
CA TRP A 100 19.21 8.04 14.26
C TRP A 100 20.14 7.39 13.25
N LEU A 101 19.99 7.73 11.97
CA LEU A 101 20.79 7.16 10.87
C LEU A 101 21.88 8.11 10.36
N SER A 102 22.09 9.25 11.03
CA SER A 102 23.18 10.17 10.72
C SER A 102 24.52 9.45 10.76
N ARG A 103 25.38 9.76 9.78
CA ARG A 103 26.71 9.17 9.57
C ARG A 103 26.74 7.67 9.25
N THR A 104 25.60 7.08 8.94
CA THR A 104 25.56 5.79 8.24
C THR A 104 25.74 6.07 6.75
N ARG A 105 26.61 5.31 6.06
CA ARG A 105 26.74 5.41 4.59
C ARG A 105 25.39 5.05 3.95
N GLY A 106 24.91 5.89 3.04
CA GLY A 106 23.55 5.78 2.50
C GLY A 106 22.43 6.08 3.52
N GLY A 107 22.76 6.64 4.70
CA GLY A 107 21.82 6.83 5.81
C GLY A 107 20.55 7.56 5.41
N ILE A 108 20.62 8.58 4.55
CA ILE A 108 19.45 9.33 4.09
C ILE A 108 18.56 8.49 3.17
N ALA A 109 19.15 7.66 2.31
CA ALA A 109 18.38 6.74 1.47
C ALA A 109 17.67 5.66 2.30
N ILE A 110 18.33 5.18 3.36
CA ILE A 110 17.72 4.25 4.33
C ILE A 110 16.59 4.96 5.09
N VAL A 111 16.79 6.19 5.54
CA VAL A 111 15.76 7.03 6.18
C VAL A 111 14.56 7.19 5.26
N THR A 112 14.76 7.52 3.99
CA THR A 112 13.69 7.62 3.00
C THR A 112 12.92 6.32 2.86
N SER A 113 13.62 5.18 2.83
CA SER A 113 12.97 3.85 2.72
C SER A 113 12.13 3.52 3.96
N ILE A 114 12.66 3.75 5.15
CA ILE A 114 11.94 3.52 6.42
C ILE A 114 10.76 4.48 6.56
N MET A 115 10.98 5.75 6.23
CA MET A 115 9.94 6.77 6.22
C MET A 115 8.80 6.37 5.28
N ALA A 116 9.13 5.86 4.09
CA ALA A 116 8.13 5.37 3.16
C ALA A 116 7.35 4.17 3.71
N VAL A 117 7.99 3.21 4.37
CA VAL A 117 7.24 2.09 5.00
C VAL A 117 6.22 2.59 6.02
N ILE A 118 6.62 3.55 6.86
CA ILE A 118 5.74 4.14 7.89
C ILE A 118 4.62 4.96 7.22
N MET A 119 4.95 5.78 6.22
CA MET A 119 3.98 6.59 5.48
C MET A 119 3.02 5.76 4.64
N ALA A 120 3.50 4.70 4.00
CA ALA A 120 2.74 3.75 3.22
C ALA A 120 1.59 3.14 4.03
N ALA A 121 1.85 2.77 5.28
CA ALA A 121 0.83 2.29 6.23
C ALA A 121 -0.22 3.36 6.60
N MET A 122 -0.01 4.64 6.28
CA MET A 122 -0.94 5.73 6.62
C MET A 122 -1.59 6.34 5.39
N SER A 123 -0.87 6.42 4.25
CA SER A 123 -1.30 7.17 3.08
C SER A 123 -1.97 6.31 2.02
N GLY A 124 -1.44 5.13 1.72
CA GLY A 124 -1.96 4.25 0.66
C GLY A 124 -2.02 4.87 -0.75
N ILE A 125 -1.60 6.14 -0.92
CA ILE A 125 -1.61 6.90 -2.17
C ILE A 125 -0.17 7.09 -2.65
N ILE A 126 0.20 6.32 -3.66
CA ILE A 126 1.57 6.27 -4.18
C ILE A 126 2.07 7.64 -4.68
N GLY A 127 1.23 8.36 -5.45
CA GLY A 127 1.66 9.59 -6.11
C GLY A 127 1.95 10.74 -5.13
N GLY A 128 1.13 10.89 -4.09
CA GLY A 128 1.35 11.88 -3.03
C GLY A 128 2.61 11.58 -2.23
N GLU A 129 2.84 10.30 -1.93
CA GLU A 129 3.99 9.86 -1.16
C GLU A 129 5.32 10.08 -1.91
N VAL A 130 5.40 9.74 -3.20
CA VAL A 130 6.60 10.01 -4.03
C VAL A 130 6.90 11.50 -4.09
N VAL A 131 5.87 12.35 -4.22
CA VAL A 131 6.01 13.81 -4.22
C VAL A 131 6.53 14.32 -2.87
N LEU A 132 5.95 13.85 -1.76
CA LEU A 132 6.35 14.25 -0.42
C LEU A 132 7.80 13.84 -0.10
N LEU A 133 8.15 12.57 -0.35
CA LEU A 133 9.51 12.07 -0.17
C LEU A 133 10.49 12.79 -1.10
N GLY A 134 10.06 13.09 -2.33
CA GLY A 134 10.82 13.89 -3.29
C GLY A 134 11.12 15.30 -2.79
N LEU A 135 10.14 16.00 -2.22
CA LEU A 135 10.32 17.36 -1.69
C LEU A 135 11.22 17.42 -0.44
N ILE A 136 11.23 16.36 0.37
CA ILE A 136 11.99 16.31 1.62
C ILE A 136 13.41 15.76 1.38
N ALA A 137 13.52 14.60 0.72
CA ALA A 137 14.77 13.85 0.67
C ALA A 137 15.65 14.19 -0.54
N LEU A 138 15.07 14.44 -1.72
CA LEU A 138 15.87 14.63 -2.95
C LEU A 138 16.82 15.84 -2.86
N PRO A 139 16.39 17.05 -2.42
CA PRO A 139 17.30 18.19 -2.33
C PRO A 139 18.46 17.94 -1.36
N GLN A 140 18.19 17.24 -0.25
CA GLN A 140 19.20 16.91 0.74
C GLN A 140 20.21 15.88 0.22
N MET A 141 19.74 14.83 -0.47
CA MET A 141 20.61 13.83 -1.10
C MET A 141 21.55 14.48 -2.12
N LEU A 142 21.01 15.32 -3.02
CA LEU A 142 21.79 16.01 -4.03
C LEU A 142 22.80 16.99 -3.41
N ARG A 143 22.42 17.72 -2.35
CA ARG A 143 23.32 18.62 -1.61
C ARG A 143 24.51 17.89 -0.98
N LEU A 144 24.30 16.64 -0.56
CA LEU A 144 25.34 15.79 0.05
C LEU A 144 26.13 14.99 -1.00
N GLY A 145 25.93 15.25 -2.29
CA GLY A 145 26.67 14.60 -3.36
C GLY A 145 26.26 13.16 -3.63
N TYR A 146 25.03 12.76 -3.27
CA TYR A 146 24.54 11.43 -3.61
C TYR A 146 24.46 11.26 -5.13
N ASN A 147 24.70 10.04 -5.59
CA ASN A 147 24.44 9.67 -6.97
C ASN A 147 22.95 9.86 -7.29
N GLN A 148 22.68 10.61 -8.37
CA GLN A 148 21.33 10.96 -8.79
C GLN A 148 20.43 9.73 -9.03
N ASN A 149 20.97 8.67 -9.65
CA ASN A 149 20.19 7.46 -9.94
C ASN A 149 19.80 6.72 -8.66
N LEU A 150 20.71 6.65 -7.68
CA LEU A 150 20.44 6.03 -6.38
C LEU A 150 19.38 6.83 -5.61
N ALA A 151 19.50 8.16 -5.58
CA ALA A 151 18.56 9.04 -4.90
C ALA A 151 17.14 8.93 -5.49
N ILE A 152 17.03 9.09 -6.81
CA ILE A 152 15.75 9.01 -7.53
C ILE A 152 15.13 7.62 -7.39
N GLY A 153 15.92 6.56 -7.63
CA GLY A 153 15.45 5.19 -7.54
C GLY A 153 14.91 4.86 -6.15
N THR A 154 15.63 5.27 -5.10
CA THR A 154 15.22 5.05 -3.71
C THR A 154 13.89 5.73 -3.41
N ILE A 155 13.72 7.00 -3.78
CA ILE A 155 12.51 7.78 -3.48
C ILE A 155 11.29 7.17 -4.17
N CYS A 156 11.40 6.86 -5.47
CA CYS A 156 10.28 6.32 -6.24
C CYS A 156 9.91 4.89 -5.85
N ALA A 157 10.91 4.02 -5.69
CA ALA A 157 10.67 2.63 -5.30
C ALA A 157 10.05 2.56 -3.90
N SER A 158 10.62 3.32 -2.95
CA SER A 158 10.08 3.35 -1.58
C SER A 158 8.69 3.97 -1.53
N GLY A 159 8.44 5.06 -2.27
CA GLY A 159 7.11 5.67 -2.33
C GLY A 159 6.03 4.77 -2.96
N SER A 160 6.42 3.72 -3.71
CA SER A 160 5.47 2.72 -4.25
C SER A 160 5.04 1.63 -3.27
N LEU A 161 5.67 1.55 -2.09
CA LEU A 161 5.36 0.55 -1.06
C LEU A 161 3.93 0.67 -0.50
N GLY A 162 3.27 1.82 -0.63
CA GLY A 162 1.87 2.05 -0.24
C GLY A 162 0.85 1.09 -0.85
N THR A 163 1.19 0.43 -1.95
CA THR A 163 0.35 -0.61 -2.57
C THR A 163 0.30 -1.93 -1.79
N MET A 164 1.25 -2.18 -0.91
CA MET A 164 1.43 -3.48 -0.27
C MET A 164 1.41 -3.40 1.26
N ILE A 165 1.97 -2.33 1.85
CA ILE A 165 2.03 -2.16 3.31
C ILE A 165 0.61 -1.86 3.85
N PRO A 166 0.07 -2.69 4.77
CA PRO A 166 -1.24 -2.45 5.37
C PRO A 166 -1.29 -1.24 6.30
N PRO A 167 -2.44 -0.55 6.42
CA PRO A 167 -3.63 -0.62 5.56
C PRO A 167 -3.38 -0.09 4.13
N SER A 168 -3.61 -0.92 3.12
CA SER A 168 -3.43 -0.51 1.73
C SER A 168 -4.77 -0.37 1.01
N ILE A 169 -4.96 0.77 0.33
CA ILE A 169 -6.15 1.05 -0.48
C ILE A 169 -6.27 0.02 -1.63
N VAL A 170 -5.14 -0.41 -2.20
CA VAL A 170 -5.13 -1.40 -3.30
C VAL A 170 -5.71 -2.74 -2.84
N LEU A 171 -5.30 -3.22 -1.65
CA LEU A 171 -5.81 -4.46 -1.06
C LEU A 171 -7.29 -4.33 -0.65
N ILE A 172 -7.73 -3.16 -0.18
CA ILE A 172 -9.15 -2.89 0.11
C ILE A 172 -9.98 -3.04 -1.16
N PHE A 173 -9.57 -2.39 -2.26
CA PHE A 173 -10.28 -2.49 -3.54
C PHE A 173 -10.24 -3.89 -4.12
N TYR A 174 -9.09 -4.58 -4.04
CA TYR A 174 -9.01 -5.96 -4.45
C TYR A 174 -10.01 -6.81 -3.66
N GLY A 175 -9.99 -6.74 -2.33
CA GLY A 175 -10.89 -7.49 -1.46
C GLY A 175 -12.36 -7.18 -1.74
N LEU A 176 -12.67 -5.93 -2.05
CA LEU A 176 -14.00 -5.50 -2.42
C LEU A 176 -14.52 -6.10 -3.72
N VAL A 177 -13.70 -6.06 -4.76
CA VAL A 177 -14.10 -6.50 -6.10
C VAL A 177 -14.15 -8.02 -6.19
N THR A 178 -13.27 -8.68 -5.44
CA THR A 178 -13.14 -10.14 -5.42
C THR A 178 -13.93 -10.82 -4.32
N GLU A 179 -14.60 -10.04 -3.46
CA GLU A 179 -15.29 -10.52 -2.26
C GLU A 179 -14.37 -11.34 -1.32
N THR A 180 -13.08 -11.02 -1.31
CA THR A 180 -12.10 -11.67 -0.44
C THR A 180 -11.92 -10.90 0.87
N SER A 181 -11.62 -11.62 1.95
CA SER A 181 -11.45 -11.02 3.28
C SER A 181 -10.29 -10.02 3.28
N ILE A 182 -10.61 -8.73 3.47
CA ILE A 182 -9.60 -7.67 3.49
C ILE A 182 -8.67 -7.80 4.71
N LYS A 183 -9.18 -8.25 5.86
CA LYS A 183 -8.35 -8.56 7.03
C LYS A 183 -7.32 -9.63 6.70
N ALA A 184 -7.71 -10.68 5.99
CA ALA A 184 -6.80 -11.74 5.56
C ALA A 184 -5.78 -11.21 4.55
N LEU A 185 -6.20 -10.39 3.57
CA LEU A 185 -5.29 -9.73 2.62
C LEU A 185 -4.23 -8.87 3.32
N PHE A 186 -4.63 -8.06 4.31
CA PHE A 186 -3.69 -7.26 5.10
C PHE A 186 -2.70 -8.13 5.88
N THR A 187 -3.19 -9.21 6.48
CA THR A 187 -2.35 -10.14 7.24
C THR A 187 -1.34 -10.84 6.30
N ALA A 188 -1.80 -11.27 5.13
CA ALA A 188 -1.01 -11.97 4.14
C ALA A 188 0.02 -11.08 3.43
N SER A 189 -0.27 -9.78 3.24
CA SER A 189 0.64 -8.84 2.60
C SER A 189 1.73 -8.31 3.52
N PHE A 190 1.61 -8.52 4.84
CA PHE A 190 2.57 -8.02 5.82
C PHE A 190 3.99 -8.54 5.53
N LEU A 191 4.18 -9.86 5.46
CA LEU A 191 5.50 -10.44 5.21
C LEU A 191 6.10 -10.02 3.85
N PRO A 192 5.37 -10.13 2.72
CA PRO A 192 5.85 -9.66 1.42
C PRO A 192 6.19 -8.17 1.36
N GLY A 193 5.41 -7.32 2.03
CA GLY A 193 5.66 -5.89 2.07
C GLY A 193 6.96 -5.54 2.78
N PHE A 194 7.18 -6.11 3.96
CA PHE A 194 8.45 -5.93 4.69
C PHE A 194 9.63 -6.61 4.00
N MET A 195 9.41 -7.73 3.31
CA MET A 195 10.45 -8.37 2.48
C MET A 195 10.93 -7.41 1.39
N LEU A 196 10.01 -6.76 0.66
CA LEU A 196 10.38 -5.82 -0.39
C LEU A 196 11.09 -4.58 0.16
N ALA A 197 10.58 -3.99 1.25
CA ALA A 197 11.24 -2.88 1.92
C ALA A 197 12.67 -3.26 2.37
N THR A 198 12.85 -4.48 2.86
CA THR A 198 14.16 -5.01 3.24
C THR A 198 15.08 -5.16 2.02
N PHE A 199 14.57 -5.63 0.88
CA PHE A 199 15.36 -5.71 -0.35
C PHE A 199 15.88 -4.33 -0.78
N PHE A 200 15.06 -3.28 -0.69
CA PHE A 200 15.51 -1.92 -0.98
C PHE A 200 16.59 -1.44 -0.03
N ILE A 201 16.40 -1.63 1.29
CA ILE A 201 17.39 -1.23 2.30
C ILE A 201 18.71 -1.99 2.12
N VAL A 202 18.65 -3.31 1.94
CA VAL A 202 19.83 -4.16 1.72
C VAL A 202 20.57 -3.74 0.45
N TYR A 203 19.85 -3.47 -0.65
CA TYR A 203 20.45 -2.96 -1.88
C TYR A 203 21.16 -1.62 -1.67
N ILE A 204 20.53 -0.66 -0.97
CA ILE A 204 21.13 0.63 -0.65
C ILE A 204 22.42 0.43 0.16
N ILE A 205 22.39 -0.43 1.18
CA ILE A 205 23.57 -0.73 2.02
C ILE A 205 24.68 -1.35 1.17
N ILE A 206 24.38 -2.37 0.37
CA ILE A 206 25.37 -3.05 -0.48
C ILE A 206 25.98 -2.05 -1.48
N ARG A 207 25.18 -1.27 -2.19
CA ARG A 207 25.68 -0.32 -3.19
C ARG A 207 26.54 0.78 -2.60
N THR A 208 26.15 1.33 -1.46
CA THR A 208 26.89 2.41 -0.79
C THR A 208 28.15 1.94 -0.07
N GLN A 209 28.27 0.64 0.22
CA GLN A 209 29.52 0.04 0.70
C GLN A 209 30.48 -0.33 -0.44
N LEU A 210 29.95 -0.84 -1.56
CA LEU A 210 30.75 -1.19 -2.74
C LEU A 210 31.30 0.05 -3.45
N ASP A 211 30.49 1.11 -3.54
CA ASP A 211 30.87 2.37 -4.15
C ASP A 211 30.60 3.54 -3.18
N PRO A 212 31.59 3.86 -2.32
CA PRO A 212 31.58 4.98 -1.39
C PRO A 212 31.15 6.32 -1.99
N ASP A 213 31.48 6.57 -3.26
CA ASP A 213 31.29 7.88 -3.89
C ASP A 213 29.81 8.11 -4.25
N GLN A 214 29.00 7.05 -4.29
CA GLN A 214 27.56 7.17 -4.56
C GLN A 214 26.77 7.75 -3.37
N ALA A 215 27.32 7.71 -2.15
CA ALA A 215 26.69 8.28 -0.96
C ALA A 215 27.75 8.77 0.03
N PRO A 216 28.36 9.94 -0.21
CA PRO A 216 29.35 10.52 0.67
C PRO A 216 28.81 10.74 2.08
N LEU A 217 29.70 10.62 3.08
CA LEU A 217 29.33 10.88 4.47
C LEU A 217 29.09 12.38 4.68
N PRO A 218 28.03 12.76 5.41
CA PRO A 218 27.81 14.15 5.76
C PRO A 218 28.94 14.68 6.68
N PRO A 219 29.28 15.97 6.59
CA PRO A 219 30.27 16.60 7.47
C PRO A 219 29.87 16.47 8.94
N GLN A 220 30.86 16.36 9.83
CA GLN A 220 30.62 16.17 11.27
C GLN A 220 30.04 17.45 11.90
N GLU A 221 28.86 17.34 12.50
CA GLU A 221 28.33 18.40 13.37
C GLU A 221 29.00 18.29 14.76
N PRO A 222 29.56 19.39 15.30
CA PRO A 222 30.19 19.39 16.62
C PRO A 222 29.19 19.00 17.71
N GLY A 223 29.48 17.94 18.49
CA GLY A 223 28.66 17.50 19.61
C GLY A 223 27.57 16.47 19.29
N ALA A 224 27.50 15.97 18.05
CA ALA A 224 26.57 14.89 17.70
C ALA A 224 26.97 13.56 18.41
N PRO A 225 26.02 12.81 19.02
CA PRO A 225 26.32 11.56 19.70
C PRO A 225 26.76 10.47 18.70
N GLU A 226 27.86 9.78 19.00
CA GLU A 226 28.49 8.79 18.12
C GLU A 226 28.47 7.36 18.67
N GLY A 227 28.47 6.38 17.76
CA GLY A 227 28.72 4.98 18.08
C GLY A 227 27.76 4.36 19.10
N ASN A 228 28.32 3.79 20.18
CA ASN A 228 27.57 3.08 21.22
C ASN A 228 26.67 4.00 22.04
N GLU A 229 27.04 5.27 22.21
CA GLU A 229 26.23 6.22 22.97
C GLU A 229 24.90 6.48 22.25
N LYS A 230 24.95 6.66 20.93
CA LYS A 230 23.76 6.77 20.07
C LYS A 230 22.87 5.52 20.14
N ARG A 231 23.48 4.32 20.15
CA ARG A 231 22.73 3.06 20.30
C ARG A 231 22.04 2.96 21.66
N LEU A 232 22.69 3.39 22.74
CA LEU A 232 22.09 3.43 24.07
C LEU A 232 20.96 4.46 24.16
N MET A 233 21.11 5.63 23.55
CA MET A 233 20.03 6.62 23.43
C MET A 233 18.83 6.06 22.65
N PHE A 234 19.08 5.33 21.55
CA PHE A 234 18.01 4.67 20.78
C PHE A 234 17.30 3.59 21.62
N LEU A 235 18.07 2.77 22.33
CA LEU A 235 17.52 1.79 23.26
C LEU A 235 16.68 2.48 24.35
N GLY A 236 17.11 3.64 24.84
CA GLY A 236 16.35 4.48 25.77
C GLY A 236 15.01 4.95 25.18
N PHE A 237 15.03 5.45 23.95
CA PHE A 237 13.81 5.82 23.21
C PHE A 237 12.84 4.63 23.08
N VAL A 238 13.33 3.50 22.58
CA VAL A 238 12.53 2.28 22.39
C VAL A 238 11.97 1.77 23.72
N SER A 239 12.78 1.79 24.78
CA SER A 239 12.36 1.33 26.11
C SER A 239 11.30 2.25 26.71
N ARG A 240 11.47 3.58 26.59
CA ARG A 240 10.47 4.56 27.07
C ARG A 240 9.17 4.46 26.31
N PHE A 241 9.24 4.29 24.99
CA PHE A 241 8.07 4.09 24.15
C PHE A 241 7.38 2.76 24.46
N GLY A 242 8.16 1.68 24.63
CA GLY A 242 7.69 0.37 25.06
C GLY A 242 6.98 0.38 26.42
N MET A 243 7.51 1.14 27.39
CA MET A 243 6.79 1.37 28.65
C MET A 243 5.45 2.07 28.44
N TRP A 244 5.39 3.09 27.56
CA TRP A 244 4.14 3.79 27.31
C TRP A 244 3.09 2.86 26.70
N ILE A 245 3.47 2.05 25.70
CA ILE A 245 2.59 1.04 25.09
C ILE A 245 2.12 0.02 26.13
N THR A 246 3.05 -0.62 26.85
CA THR A 246 2.72 -1.66 27.83
C THR A 246 1.91 -1.11 28.99
N GLY A 247 2.15 0.14 29.41
CA GLY A 247 1.35 0.84 30.42
C GLY A 247 -0.09 1.07 29.96
N VAL A 248 -0.28 1.57 28.74
CA VAL A 248 -1.63 1.76 28.15
C VAL A 248 -2.36 0.42 27.99
N LEU A 249 -1.68 -0.62 27.51
CA LEU A 249 -2.26 -1.96 27.38
C LEU A 249 -2.62 -2.57 28.74
N THR A 250 -1.79 -2.35 29.76
CA THR A 250 -2.09 -2.80 31.14
C THR A 250 -3.32 -2.09 31.68
N LEU A 251 -3.42 -0.77 31.51
CA LEU A 251 -4.60 -0.01 31.93
C LEU A 251 -5.87 -0.47 31.21
N ARG A 252 -5.77 -0.78 29.91
CA ARG A 252 -6.87 -1.38 29.13
C ARG A 252 -7.28 -2.75 29.67
N ALA A 253 -6.34 -3.65 29.92
CA ALA A 253 -6.62 -4.98 30.46
C ALA A 253 -7.24 -4.91 31.87
N LEU A 254 -6.75 -4.00 32.73
CA LEU A 254 -7.33 -3.73 34.03
C LEU A 254 -8.75 -3.19 33.92
N PHE A 255 -9.00 -2.25 33.00
CA PHE A 255 -10.35 -1.73 32.75
C PHE A 255 -11.32 -2.85 32.34
N PHE A 256 -10.91 -3.76 31.44
CA PHE A 256 -11.75 -4.90 31.09
C PHE A 256 -12.00 -5.87 32.24
N THR A 257 -11.01 -6.04 33.12
CA THR A 257 -11.15 -6.85 34.34
C THR A 257 -12.16 -6.22 35.30
N VAL A 258 -12.08 -4.91 35.51
CA VAL A 258 -12.98 -4.18 36.40
C VAL A 258 -14.41 -4.13 35.83
N THR A 259 -14.55 -4.03 34.51
CA THR A 259 -15.87 -4.00 33.85
C THR A 259 -16.47 -5.39 33.60
N GLY A 260 -15.72 -6.47 33.89
CA GLY A 260 -16.17 -7.84 33.67
C GLY A 260 -16.22 -8.26 32.20
N ASN A 261 -15.62 -7.49 31.29
CA ASN A 261 -15.65 -7.73 29.85
C ASN A 261 -14.62 -8.77 29.36
N ASN A 262 -13.66 -9.19 30.20
CA ASN A 262 -12.60 -10.13 29.85
C ASN A 262 -12.80 -11.55 30.42
N VAL A 263 -14.06 -11.96 30.59
CA VAL A 263 -14.42 -13.33 30.95
C VAL A 263 -14.46 -14.19 29.69
N ILE A 264 -13.81 -15.36 29.73
CA ILE A 264 -13.85 -16.32 28.63
C ILE A 264 -15.29 -16.77 28.44
N THR A 265 -15.86 -16.44 27.28
CA THR A 265 -17.22 -16.83 26.89
C THR A 265 -17.12 -17.84 25.76
N GLU A 266 -17.83 -18.95 25.85
CA GLU A 266 -17.83 -19.96 24.78
C GLU A 266 -18.30 -19.33 23.45
N GLY A 267 -17.51 -19.52 22.39
CA GLY A 267 -17.82 -19.01 21.04
C GLY A 267 -17.40 -17.57 20.77
N VAL A 268 -16.74 -16.88 21.70
CA VAL A 268 -16.19 -15.53 21.50
C VAL A 268 -14.66 -15.57 21.59
N ASP A 269 -13.98 -15.02 20.58
CA ASP A 269 -12.52 -14.96 20.58
C ASP A 269 -12.00 -14.10 21.75
N PRO A 270 -10.92 -14.53 22.44
CA PRO A 270 -10.30 -13.75 23.50
C PRO A 270 -9.85 -12.37 23.02
N ILE A 271 -10.02 -11.36 23.87
CA ILE A 271 -9.59 -9.99 23.55
C ILE A 271 -8.06 -9.97 23.47
N PHE A 272 -7.51 -9.62 22.31
CA PHE A 272 -6.06 -9.53 22.11
C PHE A 272 -5.39 -8.60 23.14
N LEU A 273 -4.46 -9.15 23.93
CA LEU A 273 -3.74 -8.47 25.01
C LEU A 273 -4.66 -7.70 25.97
N GLY A 274 -5.79 -8.30 26.32
CA GLY A 274 -6.81 -7.72 27.21
C GLY A 274 -7.34 -8.68 28.28
N MET A 275 -6.85 -9.92 28.29
CA MET A 275 -7.29 -10.95 29.24
C MET A 275 -6.60 -10.78 30.59
N VAL A 276 -7.22 -11.29 31.65
CA VAL A 276 -6.63 -11.30 33.01
C VAL A 276 -5.26 -12.00 33.00
N ALA A 277 -5.13 -13.06 32.20
CA ALA A 277 -3.89 -13.81 32.03
C ALA A 277 -2.74 -13.00 31.39
N ASP A 278 -3.07 -11.95 30.63
CA ASP A 278 -2.06 -11.10 29.97
C ASP A 278 -1.47 -10.05 30.93
N ILE A 279 -2.19 -9.71 32.01
CA ILE A 279 -1.81 -8.63 32.94
C ILE A 279 -0.41 -8.85 33.54
N PRO A 280 -0.05 -10.04 34.08
CA PRO A 280 1.30 -10.26 34.63
C PRO A 280 2.40 -10.09 33.58
N TRP A 281 2.16 -10.52 32.34
CA TRP A 281 3.10 -10.39 31.23
C TRP A 281 3.28 -8.92 30.81
N LEU A 282 2.18 -8.17 30.73
CA LEU A 282 2.21 -6.74 30.42
C LEU A 282 2.93 -5.93 31.50
N ILE A 283 2.65 -6.19 32.78
CA ILE A 283 3.34 -5.57 33.91
C ILE A 283 4.81 -5.97 33.92
N GLY A 284 5.13 -7.25 33.71
CA GLY A 284 6.51 -7.74 33.63
C GLY A 284 7.31 -7.04 32.53
N THR A 285 6.69 -6.86 31.36
CA THR A 285 7.32 -6.14 30.22
C THR A 285 7.48 -4.65 30.51
N PHE A 286 6.50 -4.01 31.16
CA PHE A 286 6.58 -2.62 31.61
C PHE A 286 7.76 -2.43 32.58
N VAL A 287 7.86 -3.31 33.59
CA VAL A 287 8.96 -3.29 34.56
C VAL A 287 10.31 -3.55 33.88
N LEU A 288 10.38 -4.49 32.94
CA LEU A 288 11.59 -4.77 32.17
C LEU A 288 12.08 -3.53 31.42
N PHE A 289 11.21 -2.82 30.72
CA PHE A 289 11.59 -1.57 30.06
C PHE A 289 12.03 -0.48 31.06
N GLY A 290 11.38 -0.40 32.22
CA GLY A 290 11.80 0.46 33.32
C GLY A 290 13.21 0.14 33.83
N VAL A 291 13.52 -1.14 34.00
CA VAL A 291 14.84 -1.64 34.41
C VAL A 291 15.90 -1.32 33.35
N ILE A 292 15.61 -1.54 32.07
CA ILE A 292 16.52 -1.20 30.97
C ILE A 292 16.82 0.31 30.97
N MET A 293 15.80 1.16 31.13
CA MET A 293 15.98 2.61 31.18
C MET A 293 16.80 3.07 32.38
N TYR A 294 16.54 2.52 33.57
CA TYR A 294 17.21 2.96 34.79
C TYR A 294 18.64 2.41 34.91
N PHE A 295 18.83 1.11 34.67
CA PHE A 295 20.10 0.42 34.94
C PHE A 295 21.02 0.29 33.73
N ILE A 296 20.49 0.15 32.50
CA ILE A 296 21.32 -0.07 31.30
C ILE A 296 21.59 1.26 30.58
N VAL A 297 20.54 2.02 30.31
CA VAL A 297 20.63 3.23 29.50
C VAL A 297 20.97 4.46 30.37
N GLY A 298 20.29 4.60 31.51
CA GLY A 298 20.31 5.78 32.35
C GLY A 298 19.24 6.80 31.94
N MET A 299 18.72 7.54 32.92
CA MET A 299 17.60 8.48 32.72
C MET A 299 17.96 9.66 31.80
N GLU A 300 19.18 10.19 31.89
CA GLU A 300 19.62 11.30 31.05
C GLU A 300 19.72 10.91 29.57
N ARG A 301 20.32 9.75 29.28
CA ARG A 301 20.40 9.22 27.91
C ARG A 301 19.03 8.88 27.34
N THR A 302 18.14 8.37 28.20
CA THR A 302 16.74 8.11 27.84
C THR A 302 15.98 9.39 27.51
N ALA A 303 16.19 10.47 28.25
CA ALA A 303 15.59 11.77 27.97
C ALA A 303 16.07 12.34 26.63
N LYS A 304 17.39 12.35 26.38
CA LYS A 304 17.97 12.77 25.09
C LYS A 304 17.46 11.91 23.93
N GLY A 305 17.43 10.59 24.10
CA GLY A 305 16.90 9.68 23.10
C GLY A 305 15.41 9.92 22.80
N TRP A 306 14.62 10.24 23.82
CA TRP A 306 13.21 10.61 23.64
C TRP A 306 13.03 11.86 22.78
N GLU A 307 13.82 12.91 23.03
CA GLU A 307 13.80 14.13 22.23
C GLU A 307 14.20 13.86 20.78
N MET A 308 15.23 13.05 20.56
CA MET A 308 15.69 12.65 19.21
C MET A 308 14.63 11.85 18.45
N GLY A 309 13.88 10.97 19.12
CA GLY A 309 12.87 10.10 18.52
C GLY A 309 11.44 10.64 18.53
N TYR A 310 11.19 11.81 19.11
CA TYR A 310 9.83 12.31 19.37
C TYR A 310 8.94 12.40 18.11
N GLY A 311 9.53 12.73 16.96
CA GLY A 311 8.82 12.81 15.68
C GLY A 311 8.22 11.49 15.21
N LEU A 312 8.71 10.35 15.69
CA LEU A 312 8.20 9.02 15.32
C LEU A 312 6.94 8.61 16.10
N ILE A 313 6.66 9.26 17.23
CA ILE A 313 5.58 8.82 18.13
C ILE A 313 4.22 8.97 17.46
N ALA A 314 3.96 10.14 16.87
CA ALA A 314 2.68 10.43 16.20
C ALA A 314 2.30 9.39 15.13
N PRO A 315 3.15 9.11 14.12
CA PRO A 315 2.79 8.13 13.08
C PRO A 315 2.67 6.71 13.63
N ILE A 316 3.54 6.29 14.57
CA ILE A 316 3.43 4.96 15.17
C ILE A 316 2.14 4.82 15.99
N VAL A 317 1.71 5.85 16.71
CA VAL A 317 0.43 5.85 17.44
C VAL A 317 -0.74 5.74 16.47
N VAL A 318 -0.74 6.48 15.36
CA VAL A 318 -1.79 6.40 14.34
C VAL A 318 -1.88 5.00 13.73
N ILE A 319 -0.74 4.44 13.32
CA ILE A 319 -0.67 3.06 12.80
C ILE A 319 -1.14 2.07 13.87
N GLY A 320 -0.74 2.25 15.14
CA GLY A 320 -1.16 1.42 16.26
C GLY A 320 -2.67 1.46 16.51
N VAL A 321 -3.30 2.64 16.40
CA VAL A 321 -4.76 2.78 16.51
C VAL A 321 -5.47 2.06 15.37
N VAL A 322 -5.03 2.26 14.13
CA VAL A 322 -5.67 1.68 12.94
C VAL A 322 -5.43 0.18 12.85
N LEU A 323 -4.18 -0.27 12.83
CA LEU A 323 -3.87 -1.70 12.74
C LEU A 323 -4.26 -2.45 14.00
N GLY A 324 -4.08 -1.85 15.19
CA GLY A 324 -4.47 -2.46 16.45
C GLY A 324 -5.97 -2.67 16.59
N SER A 325 -6.80 -1.77 16.03
CA SER A 325 -8.25 -1.96 16.02
C SER A 325 -8.72 -3.01 15.01
N ILE A 326 -8.11 -3.07 13.82
CA ILE A 326 -8.40 -4.07 12.78
C ILE A 326 -8.00 -5.47 13.24
N TYR A 327 -6.75 -5.64 13.66
CA TYR A 327 -6.22 -6.95 14.06
C TYR A 327 -6.74 -7.38 15.43
N GLY A 328 -6.92 -6.44 16.35
CA GLY A 328 -7.53 -6.69 17.65
C GLY A 328 -9.03 -6.98 17.62
N GLY A 329 -9.67 -6.97 16.43
CA GLY A 329 -11.07 -7.31 16.25
C GLY A 329 -12.05 -6.30 16.87
N ILE A 330 -11.58 -5.09 17.19
CA ILE A 330 -12.39 -4.07 17.86
C ILE A 330 -13.38 -3.47 16.86
N THR A 331 -12.94 -3.22 15.63
CA THR A 331 -13.75 -2.55 14.62
C THR A 331 -13.51 -3.11 13.22
N GLY A 332 -14.45 -2.86 12.31
CA GLY A 332 -14.23 -3.04 10.88
C GLY A 332 -13.22 -2.03 10.31
N ILE A 333 -12.95 -2.17 9.01
CA ILE A 333 -11.94 -1.36 8.31
C ILE A 333 -12.40 0.08 8.14
N THR A 334 -13.69 0.29 7.88
CA THR A 334 -14.27 1.63 7.72
C THR A 334 -14.20 2.41 9.02
N GLU A 335 -14.54 1.77 10.14
CA GLU A 335 -14.44 2.34 11.48
C GLU A 335 -13.00 2.60 11.90
N ALA A 336 -12.08 1.68 11.58
CA ALA A 336 -10.65 1.85 11.83
C ALA A 336 -10.08 3.07 11.07
N ALA A 337 -10.51 3.28 9.82
CA ALA A 337 -10.15 4.48 9.05
C ALA A 337 -10.66 5.76 9.74
N GLY A 338 -11.91 5.75 10.24
CA GLY A 338 -12.49 6.85 11.00
C GLY A 338 -11.71 7.15 12.30
N MET A 339 -11.35 6.12 13.05
CA MET A 339 -10.50 6.28 14.25
C MET A 339 -9.11 6.82 13.91
N GLY A 340 -8.53 6.41 12.77
CA GLY A 340 -7.28 6.97 12.26
C GLY A 340 -7.37 8.47 11.99
N VAL A 341 -8.44 8.93 11.32
CA VAL A 341 -8.71 10.37 11.11
C VAL A 341 -8.80 11.10 12.45
N VAL A 342 -9.58 10.56 13.40
CA VAL A 342 -9.73 11.16 14.74
C VAL A 342 -8.39 11.20 15.47
N ALA A 343 -7.57 10.16 15.37
CA ALA A 343 -6.25 10.12 15.98
C ALA A 343 -5.31 11.19 15.41
N VAL A 344 -5.18 11.28 14.08
CA VAL A 344 -4.35 12.31 13.42
C VAL A 344 -4.85 13.70 13.77
N PHE A 345 -6.16 13.94 13.71
CA PHE A 345 -6.77 15.22 14.04
C PHE A 345 -6.49 15.62 15.51
N THR A 346 -6.66 14.68 16.44
CA THR A 346 -6.40 14.89 17.87
C THR A 346 -4.92 15.16 18.14
N ILE A 347 -4.03 14.37 17.55
CA ILE A 347 -2.58 14.58 17.68
C ILE A 347 -2.20 15.95 17.13
N GLY A 348 -2.72 16.34 15.96
CA GLY A 348 -2.47 17.65 15.39
C GLY A 348 -3.00 18.79 16.27
N MET A 349 -4.15 18.64 16.92
CA MET A 349 -4.69 19.64 17.86
C MET A 349 -3.79 19.78 19.10
N ILE A 350 -3.35 18.65 19.69
CA ILE A 350 -2.43 18.65 20.83
C ILE A 350 -1.11 19.35 20.46
N ARG A 351 -0.63 19.13 19.23
CA ARG A 351 0.57 19.77 18.68
C ARG A 351 0.36 21.23 18.28
N ARG A 352 -0.88 21.74 18.32
CA ARG A 352 -1.27 23.09 17.87
C ARG A 352 -0.92 23.38 16.41
N GLU A 353 -0.89 22.33 15.59
CA GLU A 353 -0.61 22.42 14.15
C GLU A 353 -1.89 22.49 13.31
N MET A 354 -3.04 22.11 13.88
CA MET A 354 -4.31 22.03 13.15
C MET A 354 -4.94 23.42 12.99
N THR A 355 -4.78 23.99 11.80
CA THR A 355 -5.50 25.19 11.37
C THR A 355 -6.70 24.81 10.51
N PHE A 356 -7.69 25.71 10.42
CA PHE A 356 -8.82 25.53 9.52
C PHE A 356 -8.36 25.37 8.06
N GLU A 357 -7.32 26.11 7.66
CA GLU A 357 -6.71 26.02 6.33
C GLU A 357 -6.16 24.62 6.04
N ILE A 358 -5.42 24.02 6.97
CA ILE A 358 -4.87 22.66 6.81
C ILE A 358 -6.00 21.64 6.66
N VAL A 359 -7.04 21.74 7.49
CA VAL A 359 -8.20 20.83 7.43
C VAL A 359 -8.96 20.99 6.11
N TRP A 360 -9.21 22.23 5.69
CA TRP A 360 -9.92 22.52 4.45
C TRP A 360 -9.13 22.06 3.22
N ASP A 361 -7.83 22.32 3.20
CA ASP A 361 -6.92 21.83 2.15
C ASP A 361 -6.89 20.30 2.09
N ALA A 362 -6.87 19.63 3.24
CA ALA A 362 -6.90 18.17 3.31
C ALA A 362 -8.24 17.61 2.80
N LEU A 363 -9.37 18.24 3.16
CA LEU A 363 -10.70 17.88 2.65
C LEU A 363 -10.79 18.05 1.14
N LEU A 364 -10.35 19.19 0.59
CA LEU A 364 -10.37 19.43 -0.85
C LEU A 364 -9.51 18.44 -1.63
N ARG A 365 -8.33 18.08 -1.10
CA ARG A 365 -7.46 17.05 -1.69
C ARG A 365 -8.12 15.68 -1.66
N THR A 366 -8.73 15.34 -0.53
CA THR A 366 -9.49 14.09 -0.36
C THR A 366 -10.62 14.00 -1.36
N LEU A 367 -11.41 15.07 -1.51
CA LEU A 367 -12.52 15.14 -2.45
C LEU A 367 -12.05 14.96 -3.90
N LYS A 368 -10.96 15.64 -4.29
CA LYS A 368 -10.38 15.51 -5.65
C LYS A 368 -9.87 14.09 -5.92
N SER A 369 -9.10 13.52 -4.99
CA SER A 369 -8.54 12.18 -5.13
C SER A 369 -9.64 11.10 -5.17
N THR A 370 -10.58 11.17 -4.22
CA THR A 370 -11.73 10.27 -4.14
C THR A 370 -12.63 10.41 -5.38
N GLY A 371 -12.86 11.62 -5.86
CA GLY A 371 -13.66 11.87 -7.07
C GLY A 371 -13.08 11.19 -8.31
N THR A 372 -11.75 11.25 -8.49
CA THR A 372 -11.06 10.52 -9.57
C THR A 372 -11.25 9.01 -9.43
N ILE A 373 -11.06 8.47 -8.23
CA ILE A 373 -11.24 7.02 -7.95
C ILE A 373 -12.68 6.61 -8.25
N ILE A 374 -13.69 7.36 -7.78
CA ILE A 374 -15.11 7.07 -8.03
C ILE A 374 -15.42 7.05 -9.53
N TRP A 375 -14.95 8.04 -10.28
CA TRP A 375 -15.17 8.08 -11.74
C TRP A 375 -14.54 6.91 -12.48
N VAL A 376 -13.30 6.55 -12.11
CA VAL A 376 -12.65 5.34 -12.63
C VAL A 376 -13.48 4.10 -12.27
N THR A 377 -14.00 4.06 -11.05
CA THR A 377 -14.73 2.92 -10.54
C THR A 377 -16.06 2.71 -11.27
N ILE A 378 -16.81 3.78 -11.51
CA ILE A 378 -18.05 3.77 -12.29
C ILE A 378 -17.81 3.24 -13.70
N GLY A 379 -16.80 3.77 -14.39
CA GLY A 379 -16.50 3.38 -15.76
C GLY A 379 -16.02 1.94 -15.89
N ALA A 380 -15.12 1.51 -15.01
CA ALA A 380 -14.60 0.15 -15.02
C ALA A 380 -15.68 -0.86 -14.61
N ALA A 381 -16.53 -0.55 -13.62
CA ALA A 381 -17.65 -1.41 -13.25
C ALA A 381 -18.65 -1.57 -14.41
N ALA A 382 -18.94 -0.48 -15.14
CA ALA A 382 -19.78 -0.53 -16.34
C ALA A 382 -19.18 -1.44 -17.42
N LEU A 383 -17.88 -1.30 -17.71
CA LEU A 383 -17.20 -2.12 -18.71
C LEU A 383 -17.11 -3.59 -18.29
N ALA A 384 -16.76 -3.87 -17.03
CA ALA A 384 -16.71 -5.21 -16.50
C ALA A 384 -18.08 -5.90 -16.56
N ALA A 385 -19.15 -5.18 -16.23
CA ALA A 385 -20.53 -5.68 -16.35
C ALA A 385 -20.92 -5.95 -17.80
N ALA A 386 -20.63 -5.04 -18.72
CA ALA A 386 -20.87 -5.22 -20.15
C ALA A 386 -20.13 -6.43 -20.72
N TYR A 387 -18.84 -6.56 -20.37
CA TYR A 387 -17.98 -7.63 -20.85
C TYR A 387 -18.34 -9.00 -20.25
N THR A 388 -18.74 -9.03 -18.97
CA THR A 388 -19.27 -10.23 -18.31
C THR A 388 -20.57 -10.67 -18.98
N LEU A 389 -21.49 -9.74 -19.21
CA LEU A 389 -22.75 -10.03 -19.91
C LEU A 389 -22.51 -10.52 -21.34
N ALA A 390 -21.47 -10.04 -22.02
CA ALA A 390 -21.08 -10.49 -23.35
C ALA A 390 -20.47 -11.91 -23.39
N GLY A 391 -20.12 -12.50 -22.24
CA GLY A 391 -19.49 -13.82 -22.13
C GLY A 391 -17.95 -13.79 -22.13
N GLY A 392 -17.35 -12.63 -21.84
CA GLY A 392 -15.90 -12.42 -21.86
C GLY A 392 -15.10 -13.37 -20.95
N PRO A 393 -15.46 -13.56 -19.67
CA PRO A 393 -14.74 -14.46 -18.77
C PRO A 393 -14.67 -15.90 -19.28
N THR A 394 -15.78 -16.43 -19.81
CA THR A 394 -15.85 -17.79 -20.36
C THR A 394 -14.97 -17.93 -21.60
N TYR A 395 -14.93 -16.91 -22.46
CA TYR A 395 -14.06 -16.93 -23.64
C TYR A 395 -12.57 -17.00 -23.26
N VAL A 396 -12.13 -16.15 -22.33
CA VAL A 396 -10.74 -16.14 -21.86
C VAL A 396 -10.39 -17.48 -21.20
N ALA A 397 -11.29 -18.02 -20.37
CA ALA A 397 -11.08 -19.33 -19.75
C ALA A 397 -10.91 -20.44 -20.80
N ASN A 398 -11.73 -20.44 -21.86
CA ASN A 398 -11.65 -21.44 -22.93
C ASN A 398 -10.39 -21.31 -23.78
N LEU A 399 -9.90 -20.09 -24.03
CA LEU A 399 -8.62 -19.87 -24.72
C LEU A 399 -7.45 -20.46 -23.91
N ILE A 400 -7.48 -20.29 -22.59
CA ILE A 400 -6.44 -20.79 -21.69
C ILE A 400 -6.47 -22.31 -21.63
N VAL A 401 -7.65 -22.91 -21.44
CA VAL A 401 -7.81 -24.37 -21.43
C VAL A 401 -7.45 -24.99 -22.78
N GLY A 402 -7.82 -24.32 -23.88
CA GLY A 402 -7.49 -24.78 -25.23
C GLY A 402 -6.01 -24.64 -25.62
N ALA A 403 -5.24 -23.84 -24.87
CA ALA A 403 -3.81 -23.67 -25.09
C ALA A 403 -2.93 -24.78 -24.45
N ASP A 404 -3.54 -25.69 -23.68
CA ASP A 404 -2.89 -26.81 -22.97
C ASP A 404 -1.62 -26.39 -22.21
N MET A 405 -1.67 -25.19 -21.61
CA MET A 405 -0.54 -24.60 -20.89
C MET A 405 -0.47 -25.12 -19.45
N PRO A 406 0.74 -25.37 -18.91
CA PRO A 406 0.92 -25.64 -17.49
C PRO A 406 0.36 -24.52 -16.61
N THR A 407 -0.15 -24.85 -15.42
CA THR A 407 -0.72 -23.91 -14.44
C THR A 407 0.15 -22.67 -14.21
N MET A 408 1.47 -22.87 -14.04
CA MET A 408 2.40 -21.76 -13.84
C MET A 408 2.63 -20.94 -15.13
N GLY A 409 2.53 -21.56 -16.31
CA GLY A 409 2.55 -20.82 -17.59
C GLY A 409 1.39 -19.83 -17.68
N ILE A 410 0.18 -20.25 -17.29
CA ILE A 410 -1.02 -19.42 -17.26
C ILE A 410 -0.82 -18.22 -16.32
N ILE A 411 -0.36 -18.47 -15.10
CA ILE A 411 -0.16 -17.41 -14.11
C ILE A 411 0.94 -16.43 -14.56
N LEU A 412 2.04 -16.91 -15.15
CA LEU A 412 3.09 -16.02 -15.68
C LEU A 412 2.57 -15.13 -16.82
N VAL A 413 1.73 -15.66 -17.71
CA VAL A 413 1.07 -14.86 -18.74
C VAL A 413 0.18 -13.79 -18.09
N MET A 414 -0.59 -14.14 -17.05
CA MET A 414 -1.39 -13.17 -16.30
C MET A 414 -0.53 -12.08 -15.65
N MET A 415 0.64 -12.42 -15.09
CA MET A 415 1.57 -11.44 -14.52
C MET A 415 2.11 -10.48 -15.57
N VAL A 416 2.48 -10.99 -16.75
CA VAL A 416 2.90 -10.14 -17.87
C VAL A 416 1.77 -9.22 -18.32
N VAL A 417 0.54 -9.72 -18.37
CA VAL A 417 -0.64 -8.87 -18.67
C VAL A 417 -0.80 -7.79 -17.62
N PHE A 418 -0.73 -8.10 -16.32
CA PHE A 418 -0.78 -7.09 -15.27
C PHE A 418 0.35 -6.08 -15.36
N LEU A 419 1.57 -6.52 -15.69
CA LEU A 419 2.72 -5.64 -15.84
C LEU A 419 2.46 -4.66 -16.98
N ILE A 420 2.08 -5.17 -18.15
CA ILE A 420 1.81 -4.34 -19.33
C ILE A 420 0.65 -3.39 -19.08
N MET A 421 -0.46 -3.88 -18.55
CA MET A 421 -1.63 -3.07 -18.24
C MET A 421 -1.29 -1.99 -17.21
N GLY A 422 -0.54 -2.33 -16.16
CA GLY A 422 -0.12 -1.39 -15.12
C GLY A 422 0.88 -0.33 -15.57
N MET A 423 1.52 -0.52 -16.74
CA MET A 423 2.30 0.56 -17.36
C MET A 423 1.37 1.65 -17.92
N PHE A 424 0.12 1.36 -18.28
CA PHE A 424 -0.77 2.34 -18.95
C PHE A 424 -1.98 2.73 -18.11
N MET A 425 -2.44 1.85 -17.24
CA MET A 425 -3.64 2.02 -16.44
C MET A 425 -3.29 2.08 -14.96
N ASP A 426 -4.07 2.87 -14.23
CA ASP A 426 -4.01 2.87 -12.77
C ASP A 426 -4.49 1.52 -12.21
N TRP A 427 -3.95 1.15 -11.05
CA TRP A 427 -4.27 -0.12 -10.39
C TRP A 427 -5.76 -0.26 -10.11
N VAL A 428 -6.48 0.83 -9.83
CA VAL A 428 -7.94 0.84 -9.62
C VAL A 428 -8.65 0.26 -10.83
N GLY A 429 -8.26 0.69 -12.03
CA GLY A 429 -8.84 0.21 -13.29
C GLY A 429 -8.58 -1.26 -13.53
N ILE A 430 -7.35 -1.70 -13.26
CA ILE A 430 -6.94 -3.10 -13.44
C ILE A 430 -7.69 -4.01 -12.49
N VAL A 431 -7.83 -3.61 -11.21
CA VAL A 431 -8.59 -4.38 -10.22
C VAL A 431 -10.02 -4.59 -10.71
N LEU A 432 -10.69 -3.52 -11.14
CA LEU A 432 -12.11 -3.57 -11.49
C LEU A 432 -12.39 -4.28 -12.82
N LEU A 433 -11.46 -4.19 -13.78
CA LEU A 433 -11.65 -4.76 -15.10
C LEU A 433 -11.13 -6.20 -15.19
N ILE A 434 -9.94 -6.46 -14.66
CA ILE A 434 -9.23 -7.72 -14.89
C ILE A 434 -9.50 -8.75 -13.78
N MET A 435 -9.65 -8.34 -12.51
CA MET A 435 -9.86 -9.33 -11.42
C MET A 435 -11.13 -10.17 -11.57
N PRO A 436 -12.30 -9.61 -11.96
CA PRO A 436 -13.50 -10.41 -12.18
C PRO A 436 -13.31 -11.49 -13.27
N VAL A 437 -12.34 -11.30 -14.16
CA VAL A 437 -11.99 -12.26 -15.22
C VAL A 437 -10.94 -13.25 -14.75
N PHE A 438 -9.84 -12.77 -14.16
CA PHE A 438 -8.67 -13.60 -13.85
C PHE A 438 -8.86 -14.43 -12.59
N LEU A 439 -9.48 -13.87 -11.54
CA LEU A 439 -9.63 -14.59 -10.28
C LEU A 439 -10.45 -15.89 -10.42
N PRO A 440 -11.61 -15.92 -11.11
CA PRO A 440 -12.35 -17.17 -11.31
C PRO A 440 -11.57 -18.24 -12.09
N ILE A 441 -10.60 -17.83 -12.91
CA ILE A 441 -9.72 -18.76 -13.64
C ILE A 441 -8.69 -19.32 -12.66
N VAL A 442 -8.01 -18.47 -11.88
CA VAL A 442 -6.97 -18.88 -10.92
C VAL A 442 -7.52 -19.80 -9.84
N VAL A 443 -8.72 -19.54 -9.32
CA VAL A 443 -9.36 -20.38 -8.29
C VAL A 443 -9.73 -21.77 -8.81
N ARG A 444 -9.85 -21.96 -10.14
CA ARG A 444 -10.11 -23.25 -10.77
C ARG A 444 -8.84 -24.02 -11.12
N LEU A 445 -7.67 -23.39 -11.07
CA LEU A 445 -6.41 -24.07 -11.32
C LEU A 445 -6.09 -25.04 -10.17
N PRO A 446 -5.39 -26.16 -10.44
CA PRO A 446 -4.93 -27.07 -9.39
C PRO A 446 -4.02 -26.32 -8.41
N ALA A 447 -4.49 -26.11 -7.18
CA ALA A 447 -3.75 -25.33 -6.18
C ALA A 447 -2.39 -25.96 -5.80
N GLU A 448 -2.28 -27.28 -5.96
CA GLU A 448 -1.05 -28.05 -5.76
C GLU A 448 0.05 -27.73 -6.78
N GLU A 449 -0.32 -27.26 -7.98
CA GLU A 449 0.61 -26.87 -9.04
C GLU A 449 1.02 -25.39 -8.95
N ILE A 450 0.44 -24.63 -8.02
CA ILE A 450 0.78 -23.23 -7.81
C ILE A 450 2.02 -23.15 -6.94
N GLY A 451 3.13 -22.77 -7.55
CA GLY A 451 4.43 -22.62 -6.89
C GLY A 451 5.42 -23.73 -7.22
N TRP A 452 6.71 -23.44 -7.08
CA TRP A 452 7.79 -24.40 -7.32
C TRP A 452 8.33 -25.02 -6.04
N LEU A 453 8.31 -24.28 -4.92
CA LEU A 453 8.90 -24.63 -3.63
C LEU A 453 7.85 -24.89 -2.54
N GLY A 454 6.58 -25.01 -2.93
CA GLY A 454 5.45 -25.29 -2.05
C GLY A 454 4.14 -24.85 -2.69
N SER A 455 3.03 -25.48 -2.29
CA SER A 455 1.68 -25.16 -2.76
C SER A 455 0.91 -24.35 -1.72
N VAL A 456 -0.07 -23.57 -2.19
CA VAL A 456 -1.00 -22.84 -1.33
C VAL A 456 -2.29 -23.64 -1.16
N ASP A 457 -2.88 -23.65 0.03
CA ASP A 457 -4.22 -24.23 0.21
C ASP A 457 -5.23 -23.52 -0.71
N ALA A 458 -6.13 -24.30 -1.32
CA ALA A 458 -7.15 -23.78 -2.23
C ALA A 458 -7.98 -22.62 -1.64
N ARG A 459 -8.15 -22.60 -0.31
CA ARG A 459 -8.86 -21.53 0.43
C ARG A 459 -8.14 -20.19 0.40
N TYR A 460 -6.81 -20.19 0.33
CA TYR A 460 -5.98 -18.98 0.35
C TYR A 460 -5.52 -18.53 -1.04
N VAL A 461 -5.85 -19.28 -2.10
CA VAL A 461 -5.54 -18.91 -3.49
C VAL A 461 -5.99 -17.47 -3.85
N PRO A 462 -7.22 -17.01 -3.52
CA PRO A 462 -7.62 -15.64 -3.80
C PRO A 462 -6.79 -14.60 -3.06
N ILE A 463 -6.41 -14.89 -1.81
CA ILE A 463 -5.62 -13.98 -0.98
C ILE A 463 -4.19 -13.89 -1.52
N TRP A 464 -3.57 -15.03 -1.83
CA TRP A 464 -2.26 -15.09 -2.47
C TRP A 464 -2.24 -14.33 -3.79
N PHE A 465 -3.25 -14.54 -4.64
CA PHE A 465 -3.34 -13.87 -5.92
C PHE A 465 -3.49 -12.35 -5.76
N GLY A 466 -4.20 -11.89 -4.74
CA GLY A 466 -4.30 -10.47 -4.38
C GLY A 466 -2.97 -9.85 -3.95
N VAL A 467 -2.18 -10.57 -3.16
CA VAL A 467 -0.83 -10.13 -2.74
C VAL A 467 0.13 -10.09 -3.93
N VAL A 468 0.11 -11.11 -4.78
CA VAL A 468 0.89 -11.17 -6.03
C VAL A 468 0.49 -10.03 -6.97
N PHE A 469 -0.81 -9.77 -7.11
CA PHE A 469 -1.33 -8.63 -7.86
C PHE A 469 -0.75 -7.30 -7.34
N CYS A 470 -0.77 -7.07 -6.03
CA CYS A 470 -0.22 -5.84 -5.43
C CYS A 470 1.29 -5.72 -5.66
N MET A 471 2.05 -6.83 -5.57
CA MET A 471 3.47 -6.83 -5.92
C MET A 471 3.69 -6.43 -7.38
N ASN A 472 2.87 -6.97 -8.28
CA ASN A 472 2.97 -6.68 -9.70
C ASN A 472 2.62 -5.21 -10.01
N MET A 473 1.65 -4.63 -9.29
CA MET A 473 1.31 -3.21 -9.39
C MET A 473 2.47 -2.30 -8.97
N GLN A 474 3.33 -2.72 -8.03
CA GLN A 474 4.54 -1.95 -7.71
C GLN A 474 5.52 -1.92 -8.88
N VAL A 475 5.78 -3.09 -9.47
CA VAL A 475 6.70 -3.22 -10.61
C VAL A 475 6.20 -2.37 -11.78
N SER A 476 4.91 -2.45 -12.10
CA SER A 476 4.32 -1.71 -13.22
C SER A 476 4.38 -0.20 -13.00
N PHE A 477 4.27 0.26 -11.74
CA PHE A 477 4.27 1.68 -11.42
C PHE A 477 5.61 2.38 -11.65
N LEU A 478 6.71 1.61 -11.69
CA LEU A 478 8.06 2.08 -12.03
C LEU A 478 8.42 1.78 -13.50
N SER A 479 7.72 0.86 -14.17
CA SER A 479 8.17 0.33 -15.45
C SER A 479 7.91 1.31 -16.62
N PRO A 480 8.91 1.56 -17.50
CA PRO A 480 8.71 2.33 -18.74
C PRO A 480 7.70 1.63 -19.66
N PRO A 481 6.89 2.34 -20.48
CA PRO A 481 7.09 3.72 -20.96
C PRO A 481 6.43 4.83 -20.12
N PHE A 482 5.47 4.50 -19.23
CA PHE A 482 4.68 5.51 -18.51
C PHE A 482 4.97 5.58 -17.01
N GLY A 483 5.47 4.50 -16.36
CA GLY A 483 5.66 4.37 -14.90
C GLY A 483 5.30 5.61 -14.07
N PRO A 484 4.06 5.75 -13.56
CA PRO A 484 3.53 7.01 -13.02
C PRO A 484 4.39 7.67 -11.94
N ALA A 485 5.14 6.88 -11.15
CA ALA A 485 6.12 7.40 -10.19
C ALA A 485 7.16 8.33 -10.84
N ALA A 486 7.57 8.07 -12.08
CA ALA A 486 8.51 8.92 -12.80
C ALA A 486 7.96 10.34 -12.97
N PHE A 487 6.69 10.45 -13.35
CA PHE A 487 6.01 11.73 -13.56
C PHE A 487 5.75 12.46 -12.24
N TYR A 488 5.39 11.73 -11.18
CA TYR A 488 5.23 12.31 -9.85
C TYR A 488 6.54 12.89 -9.32
N LEU A 489 7.64 12.15 -9.40
CA LEU A 489 8.94 12.69 -8.98
C LEU A 489 9.38 13.83 -9.89
N LYS A 490 9.16 13.74 -11.21
CA LYS A 490 9.53 14.82 -12.15
C LYS A 490 8.83 16.15 -11.83
N SER A 491 7.64 16.12 -11.20
CA SER A 491 6.94 17.33 -10.79
C SER A 491 7.65 18.13 -9.68
N VAL A 492 8.54 17.48 -8.92
CA VAL A 492 9.29 18.08 -7.80
C VAL A 492 10.81 18.03 -7.98
N ALA A 493 11.30 17.25 -8.95
CA ALA A 493 12.70 17.16 -9.27
C ALA A 493 13.22 18.43 -9.95
N PRO A 494 14.50 18.82 -9.71
CA PRO A 494 15.14 19.92 -10.41
C PRO A 494 15.06 19.81 -11.94
N ALA A 495 15.03 20.95 -12.63
CA ALA A 495 14.82 21.01 -14.08
C ALA A 495 15.85 20.23 -14.90
N HIS A 496 17.10 20.11 -14.42
CA HIS A 496 18.19 19.41 -15.10
C HIS A 496 18.04 17.88 -15.10
N ILE A 497 17.21 17.30 -14.23
CA ILE A 497 16.98 15.85 -14.15
C ILE A 497 15.97 15.46 -15.22
N SER A 498 16.38 14.76 -16.28
CA SER A 498 15.45 14.34 -17.34
C SER A 498 14.59 13.15 -16.92
N LEU A 499 13.45 12.92 -17.60
CA LEU A 499 12.61 11.74 -17.36
C LEU A 499 13.39 10.43 -17.65
N THR A 500 14.28 10.46 -18.64
CA THR A 500 15.16 9.34 -18.97
C THR A 500 16.11 9.01 -17.82
N ASP A 501 16.66 10.02 -17.14
CA ASP A 501 17.52 9.80 -15.97
C ASP A 501 16.72 9.18 -14.82
N ILE A 502 15.47 9.61 -14.64
CA ILE A 502 14.56 9.04 -13.65
C ILE A 502 14.32 7.54 -13.92
N PHE A 503 13.97 7.17 -15.16
CA PHE A 503 13.77 5.77 -15.52
C PHE A 503 15.04 4.92 -15.39
N ARG A 504 16.21 5.46 -15.71
CA ARG A 504 17.49 4.77 -15.48
C ARG A 504 17.73 4.49 -14.00
N GLY A 505 17.37 5.42 -13.12
CA GLY A 505 17.42 5.23 -11.67
C GLY A 505 16.52 4.10 -11.17
N PHE A 506 15.44 3.77 -11.88
CA PHE A 506 14.48 2.75 -11.45
C PHE A 506 14.92 1.33 -11.75
N LEU A 507 15.74 1.12 -12.78
CA LEU A 507 16.08 -0.24 -13.27
C LEU A 507 16.56 -1.19 -12.16
N PRO A 508 17.45 -0.80 -11.23
CA PRO A 508 17.87 -1.70 -10.16
C PRO A 508 16.73 -2.05 -9.20
N PHE A 509 15.84 -1.09 -8.92
CA PHE A 509 14.71 -1.30 -8.02
C PHE A 509 13.60 -2.13 -8.67
N ILE A 510 13.36 -1.97 -9.98
CA ILE A 510 12.48 -2.84 -10.76
C ILE A 510 13.01 -4.28 -10.70
N ALA A 511 14.31 -4.50 -10.85
CA ALA A 511 14.91 -5.82 -10.74
C ALA A 511 14.69 -6.44 -9.34
N LEU A 512 14.78 -5.66 -8.27
CA LEU A 512 14.47 -6.11 -6.90
C LEU A 512 12.99 -6.44 -6.71
N GLN A 513 12.09 -5.64 -7.29
CA GLN A 513 10.65 -5.91 -7.24
C GLN A 513 10.29 -7.17 -8.04
N LEU A 514 10.91 -7.39 -9.20
CA LEU A 514 10.77 -8.62 -9.97
C LEU A 514 11.32 -9.84 -9.21
N LEU A 515 12.43 -9.68 -8.48
CA LEU A 515 12.96 -10.71 -7.60
C LEU A 515 11.96 -11.03 -6.48
N ALA A 516 11.40 -10.02 -5.83
CA ALA A 516 10.38 -10.19 -4.80
C ALA A 516 9.12 -10.89 -5.34
N LEU A 517 8.64 -10.48 -6.52
CA LEU A 517 7.55 -11.15 -7.23
C LEU A 517 7.88 -12.62 -7.52
N THR A 518 9.09 -12.89 -8.00
CA THR A 518 9.56 -14.26 -8.26
C THR A 518 9.56 -15.10 -6.97
N VAL A 519 9.92 -14.52 -5.82
CA VAL A 519 9.84 -15.23 -4.52
C VAL A 519 8.39 -15.60 -4.19
N LEU A 520 7.43 -14.69 -4.39
CA LEU A 520 6.00 -14.96 -4.14
C LEU A 520 5.41 -16.02 -5.07
N LEU A 521 5.88 -16.07 -6.32
CA LEU A 521 5.47 -17.07 -7.29
C LEU A 521 6.14 -18.42 -7.04
N ALA A 522 7.42 -18.41 -6.63
CA ALA A 522 8.18 -19.63 -6.36
C ALA A 522 7.76 -20.30 -5.05
N TRP A 523 7.48 -19.51 -4.00
CA TRP A 523 7.08 -20.00 -2.68
C TRP A 523 5.80 -19.31 -2.17
N PRO A 524 4.62 -19.66 -2.72
CA PRO A 524 3.32 -19.14 -2.30
C PRO A 524 3.01 -19.20 -0.78
N PRO A 525 3.42 -20.23 -0.01
CA PRO A 525 3.17 -20.29 1.43
C PRO A 525 3.67 -19.10 2.24
N ILE A 526 4.58 -18.29 1.69
CA ILE A 526 5.05 -17.07 2.34
C ILE A 526 3.90 -16.13 2.76
N VAL A 527 2.81 -16.09 1.99
CA VAL A 527 1.68 -15.21 2.29
C VAL A 527 0.74 -15.79 3.35
N THR A 528 0.83 -17.10 3.63
CA THR A 528 -0.05 -17.79 4.58
C THR A 528 0.57 -17.95 5.96
N ILE A 529 1.83 -17.53 6.18
CA ILE A 529 2.53 -17.70 7.47
C ILE A 529 1.78 -17.03 8.64
N PHE A 530 1.13 -15.90 8.37
CA PHE A 530 0.42 -15.14 9.40
C PHE A 530 -1.10 -15.31 9.37
N LEU A 531 -1.64 -16.10 8.44
CA LEU A 531 -3.08 -16.26 8.21
C LEU A 531 -3.80 -17.16 9.22
#